data_AF-A0A8T6SJ00-F1
#
_entry.id   AF-A0A8T6SJ00-F1
#
_cell.length_a   1.000
_cell.length_b   1.000
_cell.length_c   1.000
_cell.angle_alpha   90.00
_cell.angle_beta   90.00
_cell.angle_gamma   90.00
#
_symmetry.space_group_name_H-M   'P 1'
#
loop_
_entity.id
_entity.type
_entity.pdbx_description
1 polymer ?
#
loop_
_entity_poly.entity_id
_entity_poly.type
_entity_poly.pdbx_seq_one_letter_code
_entity_poly.pdbx_strand_id
1 'polypeptide(L)'
;MNEKVEEAINEAKTILTQSYEVIGKEIVEAKENIVQEIQKNAEDVETTLKSSVSDYTNLLDRDASQLISEVKTKVSSEFAEAEHAVAKLQERFSEIGVSMDETSTSAINSIHNALSDGIENINTELRETIKELVANTNKTTEDTQRELFANIKEAFEDFQETETKTLSTSLEEVKGALDALTKSLEDHIAQLEKRKEKYEDLTGDITRNLLTKLNSQLEATREATKENLSESQGEIIGNVRTCIQKVQANLSELVDQYQNLRTFSSEVKRDLIDIEKKKTAKIWQVLGKDGIYSLITSMMKRTEQSFTLLASEVPHEVIDSLKEFQQGVVELVVPEGTDVGELADSAWVQKSKEGINGMIAIRDSSEVLIVPDGETQEDGDWRGVSFISKKGLPLKF
;
A
#
# COMPACT_ATOMS: atom_id res chain seq x y z
N MET A 1 -14.02 -265.87 -41.77
CA MET A 1 -14.86 -264.75 -41.27
C MET A 1 -14.02 -264.03 -40.20
N ASN A 2 -13.02 -263.21 -40.57
CA ASN A 2 -12.34 -262.28 -39.63
C ASN A 2 -11.40 -261.24 -40.29
N GLU A 3 -10.74 -261.56 -41.40
CA GLU A 3 -9.72 -260.67 -42.01
C GLU A 3 -10.27 -259.33 -42.54
N LYS A 4 -11.51 -259.31 -43.06
CA LYS A 4 -12.12 -258.09 -43.65
C LYS A 4 -12.41 -256.97 -42.65
N VAL A 5 -12.48 -257.26 -41.35
CA VAL A 5 -12.78 -256.23 -40.33
C VAL A 5 -11.50 -255.52 -39.90
N GLU A 6 -10.39 -256.24 -39.83
CA GLU A 6 -9.09 -255.70 -39.42
C GLU A 6 -8.50 -254.76 -40.48
N GLU A 7 -8.72 -255.07 -41.76
CA GLU A 7 -8.37 -254.22 -42.89
C GLU A 7 -9.13 -252.87 -42.84
N ALA A 8 -10.44 -252.91 -42.58
CA ALA A 8 -11.27 -251.71 -42.47
C ALA A 8 -10.86 -250.79 -41.28
N ILE A 9 -10.42 -251.38 -40.16
CA ILE A 9 -9.94 -250.60 -39.00
C ILE A 9 -8.60 -249.92 -39.31
N ASN A 10 -7.68 -250.62 -39.95
CA ASN A 10 -6.39 -250.04 -40.35
C ASN A 10 -6.56 -248.93 -41.41
N GLU A 11 -7.51 -249.10 -42.32
CA GLU A 11 -7.87 -248.08 -43.30
C GLU A 11 -8.44 -246.83 -42.60
N ALA A 12 -9.34 -247.00 -41.63
CA ALA A 12 -9.88 -245.89 -40.84
C ALA A 12 -8.81 -245.13 -40.03
N LYS A 13 -7.84 -245.84 -39.42
CA LYS A 13 -6.71 -245.23 -38.71
C LYS A 13 -5.81 -244.41 -39.65
N THR A 14 -5.58 -244.91 -40.87
CA THR A 14 -4.78 -244.22 -41.88
C THR A 14 -5.47 -242.93 -42.31
N ILE A 15 -6.77 -242.99 -42.56
CA ILE A 15 -7.58 -241.81 -42.90
C ILE A 15 -7.56 -240.77 -41.77
N LEU A 16 -7.69 -241.19 -40.51
CA LEU A 16 -7.64 -240.29 -39.35
C LEU A 16 -6.27 -239.60 -39.21
N THR A 17 -5.18 -240.34 -39.43
CA THR A 17 -3.82 -239.78 -39.33
C THR A 17 -3.57 -238.76 -40.45
N GLN A 18 -3.99 -239.08 -41.68
CA GLN A 18 -3.93 -238.15 -42.81
C GLN A 18 -4.77 -236.90 -42.56
N SER A 19 -5.99 -237.04 -42.03
CA SER A 19 -6.83 -235.89 -41.68
C SER A 19 -6.16 -234.99 -40.64
N TYR A 20 -5.49 -235.56 -39.64
CA TYR A 20 -4.76 -234.78 -38.62
C TYR A 20 -3.55 -234.03 -39.18
N GLU A 21 -2.76 -234.64 -40.08
CA GLU A 21 -1.66 -233.95 -40.75
C GLU A 21 -2.16 -232.82 -41.66
N VAL A 22 -3.24 -233.05 -42.40
CA VAL A 22 -3.86 -232.03 -43.27
C VAL A 22 -4.35 -230.85 -42.43
N ILE A 23 -5.10 -231.09 -41.35
CA ILE A 23 -5.58 -230.04 -40.45
C ILE A 23 -4.40 -229.30 -39.80
N GLY A 24 -3.36 -230.01 -39.36
CA GLY A 24 -2.16 -229.40 -38.77
C GLY A 24 -1.45 -228.47 -39.76
N LYS A 25 -1.36 -228.85 -41.02
CA LYS A 25 -0.76 -228.05 -42.10
C LYS A 25 -1.62 -226.83 -42.44
N GLU A 26 -2.94 -227.02 -42.55
CA GLU A 26 -3.89 -225.92 -42.80
C GLU A 26 -3.87 -224.87 -41.68
N ILE A 27 -3.71 -225.28 -40.41
CA ILE A 27 -3.60 -224.34 -39.28
C ILE A 27 -2.30 -223.52 -39.35
N VAL A 28 -1.16 -224.15 -39.69
CA VAL A 28 0.12 -223.44 -39.82
C VAL A 28 0.07 -222.46 -41.00
N GLU A 29 -0.43 -222.91 -42.16
CA GLU A 29 -0.63 -222.05 -43.34
C GLU A 29 -1.60 -220.90 -43.03
N ALA A 30 -2.71 -221.15 -42.32
CA ALA A 30 -3.64 -220.10 -41.91
C ALA A 30 -2.96 -219.08 -40.99
N LYS A 31 -2.11 -219.52 -40.05
CA LYS A 31 -1.37 -218.62 -39.16
C LYS A 31 -0.36 -217.77 -39.92
N GLU A 32 0.40 -218.36 -40.84
CA GLU A 32 1.36 -217.62 -41.67
C GLU A 32 0.65 -216.61 -42.58
N ASN A 33 -0.48 -216.98 -43.18
CA ASN A 33 -1.31 -216.06 -43.95
C ASN A 33 -1.80 -214.88 -43.11
N ILE A 34 -2.31 -215.13 -41.89
CA ILE A 34 -2.77 -214.06 -40.99
C ILE A 34 -1.62 -213.13 -40.60
N VAL A 35 -0.43 -213.65 -40.29
CA VAL A 35 0.73 -212.82 -39.93
C VAL A 35 1.19 -211.95 -41.10
N GLN A 36 1.26 -212.52 -42.31
CA GLN A 36 1.58 -211.76 -43.52
C GLN A 36 0.53 -210.68 -43.81
N GLU A 37 -0.76 -210.98 -43.61
CA GLU A 37 -1.85 -210.03 -43.80
C GLU A 37 -1.79 -208.89 -42.78
N ILE A 38 -1.44 -209.16 -41.52
CA ILE A 38 -1.25 -208.12 -40.50
C ILE A 38 -0.04 -207.23 -40.84
N GLN A 39 1.09 -207.80 -41.25
CA GLN A 39 2.26 -207.01 -41.65
C GLN A 39 1.96 -206.12 -42.86
N LYS A 40 1.29 -206.68 -43.87
CA LYS A 40 0.85 -205.92 -45.04
C LYS A 40 -0.11 -204.80 -44.66
N ASN A 41 -1.10 -205.09 -43.81
CA ASN A 41 -2.05 -204.06 -43.35
C ASN A 41 -1.34 -202.95 -42.55
N ALA A 42 -0.31 -203.27 -41.76
CA ALA A 42 0.46 -202.27 -41.03
C ALA A 42 1.27 -201.36 -41.98
N GLU A 43 1.90 -201.92 -43.01
CA GLU A 43 2.61 -201.15 -44.05
C GLU A 43 1.64 -200.29 -44.89
N ASP A 44 0.47 -200.83 -45.25
CA ASP A 44 -0.56 -200.09 -45.97
C ASP A 44 -1.09 -198.92 -45.13
N VAL A 45 -1.26 -199.10 -43.81
CA VAL A 45 -1.65 -198.03 -42.88
C VAL A 45 -0.57 -196.96 -42.76
N GLU A 46 0.70 -197.33 -42.58
CA GLU A 46 1.80 -196.36 -42.49
C GLU A 46 1.94 -195.54 -43.79
N THR A 47 1.80 -196.20 -44.94
CA THR A 47 1.86 -195.55 -46.25
C THR A 47 0.68 -194.59 -46.43
N THR A 48 -0.52 -195.01 -46.05
CA THR A 48 -1.73 -194.18 -46.09
C THR A 48 -1.62 -192.96 -45.16
N LEU A 49 -1.07 -193.14 -43.96
CA LEU A 49 -0.84 -192.06 -43.01
C LEU A 49 0.19 -191.05 -43.51
N LYS A 50 1.33 -191.49 -44.05
CA LYS A 50 2.35 -190.59 -44.62
C LYS A 50 1.81 -189.81 -45.82
N SER A 51 1.04 -190.47 -46.70
CA SER A 51 0.35 -189.79 -47.80
C SER A 51 -0.62 -188.75 -47.27
N SER A 52 -1.47 -189.12 -46.31
CA SER A 52 -2.46 -188.20 -45.72
C SER A 52 -1.79 -187.00 -45.05
N VAL A 53 -0.72 -187.19 -44.29
CA VAL A 53 0.04 -186.09 -43.65
C VAL A 53 0.67 -185.18 -44.70
N SER A 54 1.23 -185.75 -45.77
CA SER A 54 1.77 -184.98 -46.90
C SER A 54 0.67 -184.16 -47.57
N ASP A 55 -0.49 -184.76 -47.83
CA ASP A 55 -1.63 -184.10 -48.47
C ASP A 55 -2.18 -182.97 -47.59
N TYR A 56 -2.34 -183.19 -46.29
CA TYR A 56 -2.77 -182.16 -45.34
C TYR A 56 -1.75 -181.03 -45.23
N THR A 57 -0.45 -181.32 -45.23
CA THR A 57 0.61 -180.28 -45.18
C THR A 57 0.56 -179.41 -46.44
N ASN A 58 0.44 -180.04 -47.61
CA ASN A 58 0.32 -179.33 -48.88
C ASN A 58 -0.95 -178.47 -48.96
N LEU A 59 -2.08 -178.97 -48.43
CA LEU A 59 -3.32 -178.20 -48.30
C LEU A 59 -3.14 -176.99 -47.40
N LEU A 60 -2.50 -177.16 -46.25
CA LEU A 60 -2.29 -176.10 -45.27
C LEU A 60 -1.34 -175.00 -45.78
N ASP A 61 -0.26 -175.38 -46.46
CA ASP A 61 0.68 -174.45 -47.10
C ASP A 61 0.01 -173.68 -48.24
N ARG A 62 -0.85 -174.36 -49.02
CA ARG A 62 -1.62 -173.71 -50.09
C ARG A 62 -2.61 -172.70 -49.52
N ASP A 63 -3.39 -173.09 -48.51
CA ASP A 63 -4.41 -172.23 -47.92
C ASP A 63 -3.76 -171.05 -47.17
N ALA A 64 -2.63 -171.27 -46.50
CA ALA A 64 -1.84 -170.19 -45.88
C ALA A 64 -1.25 -169.23 -46.94
N SER A 65 -0.70 -169.75 -48.03
CA SER A 65 -0.18 -168.94 -49.12
C SER A 65 -1.28 -168.11 -49.80
N GLN A 66 -2.46 -168.70 -49.97
CA GLN A 66 -3.62 -168.01 -50.51
C GLN A 66 -4.06 -166.87 -49.58
N LEU A 67 -4.23 -167.14 -48.28
CA LEU A 67 -4.59 -166.11 -47.28
C LEU A 67 -3.56 -164.97 -47.23
N ILE A 68 -2.26 -165.28 -47.25
CA ILE A 68 -1.21 -164.27 -47.28
C ILE A 68 -1.32 -163.41 -48.54
N SER A 69 -1.60 -164.03 -49.70
CA SER A 69 -1.76 -163.30 -50.95
C SER A 69 -3.01 -162.40 -50.96
N GLU A 70 -4.13 -162.87 -50.41
CA GLU A 70 -5.37 -162.11 -50.30
C GLU A 70 -5.23 -160.93 -49.34
N VAL A 71 -4.63 -161.14 -48.17
CA VAL A 71 -4.35 -160.08 -47.18
C VAL A 71 -3.40 -159.05 -47.78
N LYS A 72 -2.30 -159.47 -48.41
CA LYS A 72 -1.34 -158.54 -49.02
C LYS A 72 -1.98 -157.71 -50.13
N THR A 73 -2.81 -158.33 -50.96
CA THR A 73 -3.51 -157.64 -52.05
C THR A 73 -4.50 -156.63 -51.49
N LYS A 74 -5.31 -157.03 -50.51
CA LYS A 74 -6.31 -156.16 -49.89
C LYS A 74 -5.69 -154.99 -49.12
N VAL A 75 -4.62 -155.23 -48.36
CA VAL A 75 -3.87 -154.16 -47.68
C VAL A 75 -3.27 -153.20 -48.69
N SER A 76 -2.71 -153.70 -49.79
CA SER A 76 -2.13 -152.84 -50.83
C SER A 76 -3.20 -151.99 -51.53
N SER A 77 -4.38 -152.55 -51.80
CA SER A 77 -5.48 -151.78 -52.40
C SER A 77 -6.04 -150.74 -51.44
N GLU A 78 -6.25 -151.08 -50.17
CA GLU A 78 -6.73 -150.14 -49.15
C GLU A 78 -5.73 -149.00 -48.91
N PHE A 79 -4.42 -149.28 -48.93
CA PHE A 79 -3.39 -148.25 -48.79
C PHE A 79 -3.36 -147.30 -49.99
N ALA A 80 -3.50 -147.84 -51.22
CA ALA A 80 -3.57 -147.03 -52.42
C ALA A 80 -4.84 -146.15 -52.45
N GLU A 81 -5.99 -146.68 -52.00
CA GLU A 81 -7.22 -145.91 -51.85
C GLU A 81 -7.08 -144.80 -50.80
N ALA A 82 -6.41 -145.09 -49.68
CA ALA A 82 -6.12 -144.12 -48.63
C ALA A 82 -5.17 -143.01 -49.11
N GLU A 83 -4.08 -143.34 -49.81
CA GLU A 83 -3.16 -142.35 -50.40
C GLU A 83 -3.88 -141.44 -51.39
N HIS A 84 -4.72 -142.01 -52.25
CA HIS A 84 -5.51 -141.23 -53.20
C HIS A 84 -6.54 -140.33 -52.49
N ALA A 85 -7.16 -140.80 -51.40
CA ALA A 85 -8.06 -139.97 -50.59
C ALA A 85 -7.32 -138.82 -49.89
N VAL A 86 -6.12 -139.07 -49.37
CA VAL A 86 -5.25 -138.05 -48.77
C VAL A 86 -4.82 -137.01 -49.80
N ALA A 87 -4.42 -137.43 -51.01
CA ALA A 87 -4.06 -136.51 -52.09
C ALA A 87 -5.24 -135.60 -52.47
N LYS A 88 -6.45 -136.16 -52.59
CA LYS A 88 -7.68 -135.36 -52.83
C LYS A 88 -8.00 -134.38 -51.69
N LEU A 89 -7.76 -134.79 -50.45
CA LEU A 89 -7.94 -133.89 -49.30
C LEU A 89 -6.91 -132.76 -49.31
N GLN A 90 -5.65 -133.05 -49.63
CA GLN A 90 -4.60 -132.05 -49.74
C GLN A 90 -4.89 -131.04 -50.86
N GLU A 91 -5.36 -131.50 -52.01
CA GLU A 91 -5.81 -130.64 -53.11
C GLU A 91 -6.95 -129.73 -52.65
N ARG A 92 -8.00 -130.29 -52.02
CA ARG A 92 -9.11 -129.51 -51.46
C ARG A 92 -8.68 -128.50 -50.41
N PHE A 93 -7.77 -128.86 -49.50
CA PHE A 93 -7.26 -127.94 -48.50
C PHE A 93 -6.41 -126.83 -49.13
N SER A 94 -5.65 -127.12 -50.19
CA SER A 94 -4.91 -126.10 -50.94
C SER A 94 -5.86 -125.14 -51.66
N GLU A 95 -6.91 -125.65 -52.31
CA GLU A 95 -7.94 -124.83 -52.97
C GLU A 95 -8.68 -123.94 -51.95
N ILE A 96 -9.07 -124.49 -50.80
CA ILE A 96 -9.70 -123.73 -49.72
C ILE A 96 -8.73 -122.67 -49.19
N GLY A 97 -7.45 -122.99 -49.02
CA GLY A 97 -6.43 -122.04 -48.58
C GLY A 97 -6.34 -120.84 -49.52
N VAL A 98 -6.21 -121.09 -50.84
CA VAL A 98 -6.18 -120.05 -51.86
C VAL A 98 -7.47 -119.25 -51.89
N SER A 99 -8.64 -119.90 -51.89
CA SER A 99 -9.92 -119.18 -51.92
C SER A 99 -10.15 -118.34 -50.66
N MET A 100 -9.68 -118.82 -49.49
CA MET A 100 -9.77 -118.10 -48.23
C MET A 100 -8.84 -116.90 -48.21
N ASP A 101 -7.63 -117.02 -48.75
CA ASP A 101 -6.69 -115.91 -48.91
C ASP A 101 -7.23 -114.85 -49.88
N GLU A 102 -7.78 -115.27 -51.03
CA GLU A 102 -8.43 -114.37 -51.99
C GLU A 102 -9.64 -113.66 -51.38
N THR A 103 -10.48 -114.39 -50.65
CA THR A 103 -11.67 -113.85 -49.97
C THR A 103 -11.25 -112.87 -48.87
N SER A 104 -10.27 -113.23 -48.06
CA SER A 104 -9.75 -112.38 -46.97
C SER A 104 -9.11 -111.12 -47.53
N THR A 105 -8.30 -111.23 -48.58
CA THR A 105 -7.68 -110.09 -49.25
C THR A 105 -8.72 -109.16 -49.87
N SER A 106 -9.74 -109.71 -50.54
CA SER A 106 -10.85 -108.96 -51.10
C SER A 106 -11.65 -108.22 -50.02
N ALA A 107 -11.97 -108.90 -48.91
CA ALA A 107 -12.66 -108.30 -47.77
C ALA A 107 -11.85 -107.17 -47.11
N ILE A 108 -10.54 -107.38 -46.90
CA ILE A 108 -9.63 -106.36 -46.36
C ILE A 108 -9.59 -105.14 -47.29
N ASN A 109 -9.45 -105.34 -48.59
CA ASN A 109 -9.43 -104.25 -49.56
C ASN A 109 -10.76 -103.50 -49.63
N SER A 110 -11.89 -104.20 -49.54
CA SER A 110 -13.21 -103.57 -49.50
C SER A 110 -13.38 -102.70 -48.25
N ILE A 111 -12.97 -103.20 -47.08
CA ILE A 111 -12.98 -102.43 -45.83
C ILE A 111 -12.03 -101.23 -45.92
N HIS A 112 -10.83 -101.42 -46.48
CA HIS A 112 -9.87 -100.34 -46.66
C HIS A 112 -10.42 -99.22 -47.55
N ASN A 113 -11.01 -99.57 -48.68
CA ASN A 113 -11.62 -98.59 -49.59
C ASN A 113 -12.79 -97.86 -48.93
N ALA A 114 -13.69 -98.59 -48.24
CA ALA A 114 -14.80 -97.97 -47.52
C ALA A 114 -14.32 -97.02 -46.40
N LEU A 115 -13.25 -97.36 -45.68
CA LEU A 115 -12.64 -96.49 -44.70
C LEU A 115 -11.98 -95.27 -45.35
N SER A 116 -11.28 -95.45 -46.47
CA SER A 116 -10.65 -94.36 -47.22
C SER A 116 -11.69 -93.37 -47.73
N ASP A 117 -12.77 -93.85 -48.33
CA ASP A 117 -13.89 -93.03 -48.81
C ASP A 117 -14.59 -92.32 -47.65
N GLY A 118 -14.78 -93.02 -46.52
CA GLY A 118 -15.34 -92.43 -45.30
C GLY A 118 -14.48 -91.29 -44.74
N ILE A 119 -13.16 -91.48 -44.71
CA ILE A 119 -12.21 -90.45 -44.27
C ILE A 119 -12.25 -89.24 -45.22
N GLU A 120 -12.31 -89.45 -46.53
CA GLU A 120 -12.33 -88.35 -47.50
C GLU A 120 -13.64 -87.55 -47.45
N ASN A 121 -14.78 -88.23 -47.25
CA ASN A 121 -16.07 -87.57 -47.02
C ASN A 121 -16.04 -86.71 -45.76
N ILE A 122 -15.57 -87.26 -44.63
CA ILE A 122 -15.42 -86.50 -43.37
C ILE A 122 -14.50 -85.30 -43.58
N ASN A 123 -13.35 -85.46 -44.24
CA ASN A 123 -12.44 -84.37 -44.52
C ASN A 123 -13.08 -83.27 -45.39
N THR A 124 -13.91 -83.66 -46.36
CA THR A 124 -14.64 -82.73 -47.23
C THR A 124 -15.65 -81.92 -46.44
N GLU A 125 -16.48 -82.58 -45.62
CA GLU A 125 -17.44 -81.91 -44.73
C GLU A 125 -16.74 -80.97 -43.75
N LEU A 126 -15.60 -81.39 -43.19
CA LEU A 126 -14.84 -80.60 -42.23
C LEU A 126 -14.26 -79.34 -42.89
N ARG A 127 -13.73 -79.46 -44.10
CA ARG A 127 -13.24 -78.32 -44.89
C ARG A 127 -14.35 -77.32 -45.19
N GLU A 128 -15.53 -77.79 -45.56
CA GLU A 128 -16.65 -76.91 -45.88
C GLU A 128 -17.18 -76.20 -44.62
N THR A 129 -17.33 -76.94 -43.52
CA THR A 129 -17.68 -76.36 -42.21
C THR A 129 -16.69 -75.29 -41.78
N ILE A 130 -15.37 -75.53 -41.95
CA ILE A 130 -14.33 -74.54 -41.64
C ILE A 130 -14.47 -73.29 -42.51
N LYS A 131 -14.74 -73.44 -43.82
CA LYS A 131 -14.95 -72.29 -44.71
C LYS A 131 -16.15 -71.46 -44.27
N GLU A 132 -17.27 -72.09 -43.94
CA GLU A 132 -18.47 -71.40 -43.45
C GLU A 132 -18.20 -70.67 -42.13
N LEU A 133 -17.48 -71.32 -41.20
CA LEU A 133 -17.11 -70.72 -39.91
C LEU A 133 -16.23 -69.48 -40.10
N VAL A 134 -15.24 -69.56 -41.00
CA VAL A 134 -14.36 -68.44 -41.35
C VAL A 134 -15.15 -67.30 -42.01
N ALA A 135 -16.04 -67.62 -42.96
CA ALA A 135 -16.87 -66.62 -43.62
C ALA A 135 -17.81 -65.90 -42.63
N ASN A 136 -18.46 -66.65 -41.74
CA ASN A 136 -19.32 -66.08 -40.71
C ASN A 136 -18.52 -65.22 -39.73
N THR A 137 -17.37 -65.69 -39.26
CA THR A 137 -16.50 -64.93 -38.34
C THR A 137 -16.04 -63.61 -38.95
N ASN A 138 -15.61 -63.64 -40.22
CA ASN A 138 -15.20 -62.43 -40.94
C ASN A 138 -16.36 -61.46 -41.08
N LYS A 139 -17.54 -61.94 -41.49
CA LYS A 139 -18.74 -61.10 -41.62
C LYS A 139 -19.14 -60.46 -40.30
N THR A 140 -19.21 -61.23 -39.22
CA THR A 140 -19.52 -60.70 -37.87
C THR A 140 -18.50 -59.66 -37.43
N THR A 141 -17.22 -59.87 -37.73
CA THR A 141 -16.15 -58.92 -37.42
C THR A 141 -16.33 -57.61 -38.20
N GLU A 142 -16.61 -57.69 -39.50
CA GLU A 142 -16.86 -56.51 -40.35
C GLU A 142 -18.11 -55.74 -39.90
N ASP A 143 -19.20 -56.44 -39.59
CA ASP A 143 -20.44 -55.83 -39.11
C ASP A 143 -20.22 -55.12 -37.77
N THR A 144 -19.51 -55.76 -36.83
CA THR A 144 -19.17 -55.17 -35.52
C THR A 144 -18.25 -53.97 -35.68
N GLN A 145 -17.26 -54.03 -36.57
CA GLN A 145 -16.39 -52.88 -36.85
C GLN A 145 -17.18 -51.70 -37.42
N ARG A 146 -18.09 -51.94 -38.37
CA ARG A 146 -18.94 -50.89 -38.94
C ARG A 146 -19.82 -50.24 -37.88
N GLU A 147 -20.45 -51.03 -37.01
CA GLU A 147 -21.28 -50.53 -35.92
C GLU A 147 -20.46 -49.69 -34.93
N LEU A 148 -19.28 -50.17 -34.53
CA LEU A 148 -18.37 -49.40 -33.66
C LEU A 148 -17.95 -48.08 -34.30
N PHE A 149 -17.59 -48.07 -35.58
CA PHE A 149 -17.23 -46.85 -36.28
C PHE A 149 -18.41 -45.87 -36.39
N ALA A 150 -19.63 -46.36 -36.66
CA ALA A 150 -20.82 -45.53 -36.70
C ALA A 150 -21.11 -44.88 -35.34
N ASN A 151 -21.06 -45.68 -34.26
CA ASN A 151 -21.30 -45.20 -32.90
C ASN A 151 -20.24 -44.18 -32.44
N ILE A 152 -18.96 -44.43 -32.75
CA ILE A 152 -17.88 -43.48 -32.44
C ILE A 152 -18.08 -42.17 -33.21
N LYS A 153 -18.49 -42.26 -34.48
CA LYS A 153 -18.74 -41.08 -35.31
C LYS A 153 -19.89 -40.24 -34.75
N GLU A 154 -21.02 -40.86 -34.43
CA GLU A 154 -22.19 -40.17 -33.85
C GLU A 154 -21.83 -39.53 -32.50
N ALA A 155 -21.16 -40.27 -31.60
CA ALA A 155 -20.72 -39.73 -30.32
C ALA A 155 -19.74 -38.54 -30.47
N PHE A 156 -18.89 -38.56 -31.51
CA PHE A 156 -17.97 -37.46 -31.80
C PHE A 156 -18.68 -36.23 -32.37
N GLU A 157 -19.69 -36.44 -33.25
CA GLU A 157 -20.54 -35.36 -33.78
C GLU A 157 -21.33 -34.69 -32.65
N ASP A 158 -21.96 -35.48 -31.76
CA ASP A 158 -22.67 -34.98 -30.57
C ASP A 158 -21.75 -34.19 -29.63
N PHE A 159 -20.53 -34.70 -29.41
CA PHE A 159 -19.52 -34.01 -28.60
C PHE A 159 -19.15 -32.66 -29.21
N GLN A 160 -18.87 -32.61 -30.51
CA GLN A 160 -18.53 -31.36 -31.21
C GLN A 160 -19.66 -30.34 -31.17
N GLU A 161 -20.92 -30.78 -31.36
CA GLU A 161 -22.08 -29.90 -31.27
C GLU A 161 -22.23 -29.32 -29.86
N THR A 162 -22.07 -30.17 -28.84
CA THR A 162 -22.15 -29.75 -27.44
C THR A 162 -21.05 -28.76 -27.09
N GLU A 163 -19.80 -29.05 -27.45
CA GLU A 163 -18.65 -28.17 -27.21
C GLU A 163 -18.83 -26.82 -27.91
N THR A 164 -19.29 -26.82 -29.16
CA THR A 164 -19.57 -25.60 -29.94
C THR A 164 -20.66 -24.75 -29.27
N LYS A 165 -21.74 -25.37 -28.79
CA LYS A 165 -22.81 -24.68 -28.05
C LYS A 165 -22.29 -24.07 -26.75
N THR A 166 -21.55 -24.83 -25.95
CA THR A 166 -20.99 -24.35 -24.67
C THR A 166 -20.03 -23.17 -24.87
N LEU A 167 -19.15 -23.25 -25.89
CA LEU A 167 -18.24 -22.16 -26.23
C LEU A 167 -19.00 -20.91 -26.70
N SER A 168 -20.02 -21.09 -27.53
CA SER A 168 -20.87 -19.98 -28.01
C SER A 168 -21.60 -19.27 -26.86
N THR A 169 -22.19 -20.04 -25.93
CA THR A 169 -22.84 -19.47 -24.72
C THR A 169 -21.84 -18.70 -23.87
N SER A 170 -20.66 -19.29 -23.61
CA SER A 170 -19.62 -18.64 -22.81
C SER A 170 -19.12 -17.34 -23.45
N LEU A 171 -18.99 -17.32 -24.78
CA LEU A 171 -18.60 -16.12 -25.53
C LEU A 171 -19.64 -15.00 -25.38
N GLU A 172 -20.93 -15.33 -25.48
CA GLU A 172 -22.01 -14.34 -25.37
C GLU A 172 -22.14 -13.79 -23.94
N GLU A 173 -21.91 -14.62 -22.91
CA GLU A 173 -21.84 -14.17 -21.51
C GLU A 173 -20.68 -13.19 -21.27
N VAL A 174 -19.49 -13.50 -21.79
CA VAL A 174 -18.32 -12.61 -21.70
C VAL A 174 -18.59 -11.28 -22.40
N LYS A 175 -19.21 -11.33 -23.59
CA LYS A 175 -19.57 -10.14 -24.34
C LYS A 175 -20.59 -9.28 -23.59
N GLY A 176 -21.64 -9.89 -23.03
CA GLY A 176 -22.63 -9.19 -22.21
C GLY A 176 -22.01 -8.53 -20.97
N ALA A 177 -21.08 -9.21 -20.30
CA ALA A 177 -20.35 -8.65 -19.16
C ALA A 177 -19.46 -7.45 -19.57
N LEU A 178 -18.81 -7.54 -20.73
CA LEU A 178 -17.99 -6.45 -21.27
C LEU A 178 -18.83 -5.22 -21.63
N ASP A 179 -20.00 -5.43 -22.26
CA ASP A 179 -20.94 -4.35 -22.58
C ASP A 179 -21.46 -3.66 -21.31
N ALA A 180 -21.81 -4.43 -20.28
CA ALA A 180 -22.23 -3.89 -18.99
C ALA A 180 -21.12 -3.07 -18.30
N LEU A 181 -19.88 -3.55 -18.36
CA LEU A 181 -18.73 -2.84 -17.78
C LEU A 181 -18.43 -1.55 -18.55
N THR A 182 -18.51 -1.59 -19.88
CA THR A 182 -18.35 -0.41 -20.74
C THR A 182 -19.37 0.66 -20.40
N LYS A 183 -20.66 0.28 -20.31
CA LYS A 183 -21.73 1.20 -19.93
C LYS A 183 -21.54 1.78 -18.51
N SER A 184 -21.10 0.96 -17.56
CA SER A 184 -20.82 1.42 -16.20
C SER A 184 -19.68 2.44 -16.15
N LEU A 185 -18.64 2.26 -16.97
CA LEU A 185 -17.54 3.22 -17.10
C LEU A 185 -18.02 4.54 -17.71
N GLU A 186 -18.82 4.49 -18.78
CA GLU A 186 -19.41 5.68 -19.40
C GLU A 186 -20.25 6.48 -18.39
N ASP A 187 -21.09 5.81 -17.60
CA ASP A 187 -21.89 6.44 -16.54
C ASP A 187 -21.01 7.10 -15.46
N HIS A 188 -19.92 6.46 -15.05
CA HIS A 188 -18.97 7.03 -14.08
C HIS A 188 -18.24 8.25 -14.66
N ILE A 189 -17.83 8.21 -15.92
CA ILE A 189 -17.21 9.35 -16.61
C ILE A 189 -18.18 10.53 -16.62
N ALA A 190 -19.43 10.32 -17.02
CA ALA A 190 -20.45 11.38 -17.02
C ALA A 190 -20.69 11.98 -15.62
N GLN A 191 -20.68 11.14 -14.58
CA GLN A 191 -20.78 11.62 -13.20
C GLN A 191 -19.57 12.46 -12.76
N LEU A 192 -18.37 12.07 -13.17
CA LEU A 192 -17.14 12.82 -12.88
C LEU A 192 -17.13 14.17 -13.59
N GLU A 193 -17.55 14.22 -14.86
CA GLU A 193 -17.69 15.46 -15.62
C GLU A 193 -18.68 16.43 -14.94
N LYS A 194 -19.84 15.93 -14.53
CA LYS A 194 -20.84 16.73 -13.79
C LYS A 194 -20.30 17.25 -12.45
N ARG A 195 -19.51 16.44 -11.74
CA ARG A 195 -18.86 16.87 -10.50
C ARG A 195 -17.82 17.95 -10.76
N LYS A 196 -17.02 17.81 -11.82
CA LYS A 196 -16.02 18.80 -12.24
C LYS A 196 -16.69 20.15 -12.53
N GLU A 197 -17.76 20.17 -13.31
CA GLU A 197 -18.54 21.38 -13.61
C GLU A 197 -19.03 22.06 -12.31
N LYS A 198 -19.60 21.28 -11.37
CA LYS A 198 -20.02 21.80 -10.07
C LYS A 198 -18.88 22.43 -9.26
N TYR A 199 -17.66 21.88 -9.33
CA TYR A 199 -16.49 22.45 -8.66
C TYR A 199 -16.01 23.73 -9.35
N GLU A 200 -16.07 23.81 -10.68
CA GLU A 200 -15.76 25.02 -11.44
C GLU A 200 -16.73 26.15 -11.08
N ASP A 201 -18.04 25.87 -11.05
CA ASP A 201 -19.07 26.82 -10.62
C ASP A 201 -18.85 27.30 -9.18
N LEU A 202 -18.64 26.37 -8.25
CA LEU A 202 -18.40 26.70 -6.84
C LEU A 202 -17.15 27.58 -6.67
N THR A 203 -16.09 27.29 -7.42
CA THR A 203 -14.86 28.09 -7.42
C THR A 203 -15.13 29.48 -7.99
N GLY A 204 -15.90 29.58 -9.07
CA GLY A 204 -16.34 30.85 -9.64
C GLY A 204 -17.16 31.69 -8.64
N ASP A 205 -18.11 31.07 -7.95
CA ASP A 205 -18.95 31.75 -6.95
C ASP A 205 -18.16 32.21 -5.72
N ILE A 206 -17.27 31.35 -5.20
CA ILE A 206 -16.37 31.74 -4.10
C ILE A 206 -15.52 32.94 -4.51
N THR A 207 -14.92 32.88 -5.71
CA THR A 207 -14.09 33.96 -6.24
C THR A 207 -14.88 35.26 -6.37
N ARG A 208 -16.08 35.21 -6.97
CA ARG A 208 -16.94 36.37 -7.16
C ARG A 208 -17.39 36.97 -5.82
N ASN A 209 -17.77 36.14 -4.86
CA ASN A 209 -18.22 36.57 -3.53
C ASN A 209 -17.08 37.22 -2.73
N LEU A 210 -15.89 36.62 -2.73
CA LEU A 210 -14.72 37.18 -2.07
C LEU A 210 -14.33 38.53 -2.68
N LEU A 211 -14.29 38.62 -4.01
CA LEU A 211 -13.93 39.85 -4.71
C LEU A 211 -14.95 40.96 -4.45
N THR A 212 -16.24 40.63 -4.47
CA THR A 212 -17.33 41.58 -4.14
C THR A 212 -17.23 42.06 -2.69
N LYS A 213 -17.01 41.16 -1.73
CA LYS A 213 -16.89 41.50 -0.31
C LYS A 213 -15.65 42.32 -0.01
N LEU A 214 -14.53 42.00 -0.66
CA LEU A 214 -13.28 42.72 -0.48
C LEU A 214 -13.37 44.13 -1.07
N ASN A 215 -13.99 44.28 -2.25
CA ASN A 215 -14.25 45.59 -2.83
C ASN A 215 -15.19 46.44 -1.98
N SER A 216 -16.28 45.87 -1.44
CA SER A 216 -17.19 46.63 -0.58
C SER A 216 -16.54 47.04 0.74
N GLN A 217 -15.70 46.20 1.35
CA GLN A 217 -14.93 46.54 2.54
C GLN A 217 -13.87 47.61 2.26
N LEU A 218 -13.19 47.52 1.10
CA LEU A 218 -12.21 48.51 0.68
C LEU A 218 -12.88 49.88 0.50
N GLU A 219 -14.03 49.93 -0.16
CA GLU A 219 -14.75 51.18 -0.39
C GLU A 219 -15.33 51.76 0.91
N ALA A 220 -15.87 50.92 1.80
CA ALA A 220 -16.33 51.36 3.12
C ALA A 220 -15.18 51.92 3.97
N THR A 221 -14.00 51.28 3.95
CA THR A 221 -12.80 51.76 4.65
C THR A 221 -12.31 53.07 4.06
N ARG A 222 -12.35 53.19 2.74
CA ARG A 222 -11.97 54.41 2.01
C ARG A 222 -12.87 55.58 2.38
N GLU A 223 -14.19 55.40 2.37
CA GLU A 223 -15.14 56.46 2.74
C GLU A 223 -15.03 56.82 4.23
N ALA A 224 -14.90 55.85 5.13
CA ALA A 224 -14.66 56.14 6.55
C ALA A 224 -13.36 56.93 6.80
N THR A 225 -12.28 56.57 6.07
CA THR A 225 -11.01 57.30 6.16
C THR A 225 -11.15 58.74 5.65
N LYS A 226 -11.91 58.94 4.57
CA LYS A 226 -12.18 60.26 4.00
C LYS A 226 -13.07 61.11 4.92
N GLU A 227 -14.08 60.52 5.54
CA GLU A 227 -14.93 61.17 6.55
C GLU A 227 -14.10 61.62 7.76
N ASN A 228 -13.32 60.72 8.35
CA ASN A 228 -12.42 61.03 9.47
C ASN A 228 -11.41 62.14 9.12
N LEU A 229 -10.86 62.13 7.90
CA LEU A 229 -9.96 63.17 7.44
C LEU A 229 -10.68 64.52 7.33
N SER A 230 -11.90 64.52 6.80
CA SER A 230 -12.72 65.74 6.70
C SER A 230 -13.11 66.29 8.07
N GLU A 231 -13.47 65.42 9.01
CA GLU A 231 -13.79 65.80 10.40
C GLU A 231 -12.56 66.40 11.09
N SER A 232 -11.41 65.71 11.04
CA SER A 232 -10.16 66.20 11.59
C SER A 232 -9.70 67.51 10.95
N GLN A 233 -9.86 67.67 9.64
CA GLN A 233 -9.63 68.96 8.96
C GLN A 233 -10.55 70.06 9.50
N GLY A 234 -11.84 69.76 9.69
CA GLY A 234 -12.80 70.67 10.29
C GLY A 234 -12.42 71.09 11.70
N GLU A 235 -12.01 70.15 12.55
CA GLU A 235 -11.51 70.42 13.91
C GLU A 235 -10.25 71.28 13.91
N ILE A 236 -9.27 70.98 13.05
CA ILE A 236 -8.04 71.77 12.93
C ILE A 236 -8.39 73.20 12.50
N ILE A 237 -9.25 73.38 11.49
CA ILE A 237 -9.70 74.69 11.04
C ILE A 237 -10.42 75.43 12.18
N GLY A 238 -11.28 74.73 12.93
CA GLY A 238 -11.97 75.27 14.10
C GLY A 238 -11.02 75.76 15.18
N ASN A 239 -10.08 74.90 15.59
CA ASN A 239 -9.07 75.19 16.60
C ASN A 239 -8.17 76.38 16.18
N VAL A 240 -7.74 76.41 14.92
CA VAL A 240 -6.96 77.53 14.37
C VAL A 240 -7.78 78.83 14.40
N ARG A 241 -9.06 78.78 13.99
CA ARG A 241 -9.95 79.95 14.03
C ARG A 241 -10.14 80.46 15.46
N THR A 242 -10.37 79.59 16.43
CA THR A 242 -10.48 79.96 17.85
C THR A 242 -9.17 80.55 18.38
N CYS A 243 -8.02 80.01 18.01
CA CYS A 243 -6.71 80.57 18.38
C CYS A 243 -6.53 81.98 17.81
N ILE A 244 -6.83 82.18 16.52
CA ILE A 244 -6.79 83.50 15.87
C ILE A 244 -7.69 84.50 16.62
N GLN A 245 -8.91 84.12 16.98
CA GLN A 245 -9.82 84.98 17.74
C GLN A 245 -9.26 85.35 19.12
N LYS A 246 -8.64 84.41 19.84
CA LYS A 246 -7.97 84.69 21.12
C LYS A 246 -6.81 85.67 20.94
N VAL A 247 -5.96 85.46 19.93
CA VAL A 247 -4.85 86.37 19.60
C VAL A 247 -5.38 87.77 19.26
N GLN A 248 -6.46 87.86 18.47
CA GLN A 248 -7.10 89.13 18.12
C GLN A 248 -7.66 89.85 19.36
N ALA A 249 -8.34 89.15 20.26
CA ALA A 249 -8.85 89.72 21.51
C ALA A 249 -7.72 90.27 22.39
N ASN A 250 -6.65 89.47 22.58
CA ASN A 250 -5.48 89.89 23.35
C ASN A 250 -4.78 91.11 22.73
N LEU A 251 -4.69 91.17 21.39
CA LEU A 251 -4.12 92.33 20.69
C LEU A 251 -4.98 93.59 20.88
N SER A 252 -6.31 93.49 20.80
CA SER A 252 -7.21 94.61 21.08
C SER A 252 -7.04 95.12 22.51
N GLU A 253 -6.99 94.21 23.49
CA GLU A 253 -6.76 94.60 24.89
C GLU A 253 -5.41 95.29 25.08
N LEU A 254 -4.34 94.78 24.44
CA LEU A 254 -3.02 95.42 24.49
C LEU A 254 -3.03 96.81 23.85
N VAL A 255 -3.76 96.99 22.75
CA VAL A 255 -3.95 98.30 22.11
C VAL A 255 -4.67 99.26 23.06
N ASP A 256 -5.73 98.82 23.73
CA ASP A 256 -6.46 99.63 24.71
C ASP A 256 -5.59 100.01 25.91
N GLN A 257 -4.82 99.05 26.44
CA GLN A 257 -3.85 99.30 27.52
C GLN A 257 -2.80 100.34 27.10
N TYR A 258 -2.28 100.25 25.88
CA TYR A 258 -1.34 101.24 25.34
C TYR A 258 -1.97 102.63 25.18
N GLN A 259 -3.21 102.71 24.71
CA GLN A 259 -3.96 103.97 24.61
C GLN A 259 -4.16 104.61 25.99
N ASN A 260 -4.55 103.84 27.00
CA ASN A 260 -4.68 104.31 28.38
C ASN A 260 -3.36 104.86 28.94
N LEU A 261 -2.25 104.13 28.75
CA LEU A 261 -0.93 104.56 29.18
C LEU A 261 -0.49 105.86 28.49
N ARG A 262 -0.81 106.02 27.21
CA ARG A 262 -0.54 107.25 26.44
C ARG A 262 -1.34 108.45 26.99
N THR A 263 -2.60 108.25 27.34
CA THR A 263 -3.44 109.29 27.96
C THR A 263 -2.86 109.71 29.31
N PHE A 264 -2.56 108.75 30.18
CA PHE A 264 -1.93 109.00 31.48
C PHE A 264 -0.59 109.75 31.36
N SER A 265 0.28 109.33 30.44
CA SER A 265 1.56 110.03 30.16
C SER A 265 1.34 111.49 29.74
N SER A 266 0.28 111.76 28.96
CA SER A 266 -0.08 113.11 28.52
C SER A 266 -0.59 113.99 29.68
N GLU A 267 -1.28 113.39 30.66
CA GLU A 267 -1.74 114.08 31.87
C GLU A 267 -0.56 114.45 32.79
N VAL A 268 0.34 113.50 33.08
CA VAL A 268 1.55 113.75 33.89
C VAL A 268 2.39 114.87 33.28
N LYS A 269 2.56 114.88 31.95
CA LYS A 269 3.30 115.93 31.25
C LYS A 269 2.65 117.31 31.43
N ARG A 270 1.33 117.38 31.53
CA ARG A 270 0.58 118.62 31.74
C ARG A 270 0.78 119.14 33.17
N ASP A 271 0.68 118.26 34.17
CA ASP A 271 0.85 118.62 35.59
C ASP A 271 2.27 119.15 35.89
N LEU A 272 3.29 118.57 35.27
CA LEU A 272 4.68 119.05 35.37
C LEU A 272 4.85 120.50 34.88
N ILE A 273 4.18 120.87 33.79
CA ILE A 273 4.23 122.24 33.23
C ILE A 273 3.59 123.26 34.19
N ASP A 274 2.53 122.87 34.92
CA ASP A 274 1.83 123.77 35.85
C ASP A 274 2.60 124.01 37.15
N ILE A 275 3.40 123.04 37.61
CA ILE A 275 4.30 123.20 38.76
C ILE A 275 5.44 124.19 38.45
N GLU A 276 5.95 124.17 37.22
CA GLU A 276 7.11 124.99 36.83
C GLU A 276 6.80 126.50 36.79
N LYS A 277 5.53 126.90 36.64
CA LYS A 277 5.11 128.31 36.51
C LYS A 277 5.00 129.11 37.84
N LYS A 278 5.23 128.52 39.03
CA LYS A 278 4.87 129.14 40.34
C LYS A 278 6.02 129.53 41.31
N LYS A 279 7.21 129.97 40.89
CA LYS A 279 8.29 130.43 41.84
C LYS A 279 8.92 131.80 41.52
N THR A 280 8.85 132.79 42.44
CA THR A 280 9.80 133.94 42.50
C THR A 280 9.98 134.52 43.92
N ALA A 281 11.10 134.18 44.58
CA ALA A 281 11.94 134.99 45.50
C ALA A 281 13.12 134.11 45.95
N LYS A 282 14.36 134.62 45.97
CA LYS A 282 15.54 133.89 46.48
C LYS A 282 15.94 134.46 47.85
N ILE A 283 15.98 133.59 48.85
CA ILE A 283 16.38 133.91 50.23
C ILE A 283 17.75 133.27 50.47
N TRP A 284 18.71 134.06 50.94
CA TRP A 284 20.05 133.58 51.30
C TRP A 284 20.27 133.78 52.79
N GLN A 285 20.75 132.74 53.47
CA GLN A 285 21.19 132.82 54.86
C GLN A 285 22.70 133.07 54.87
N VAL A 286 23.14 134.11 55.58
CA VAL A 286 24.54 134.50 55.75
C VAL A 286 24.95 134.21 57.18
N LEU A 287 26.07 133.53 57.35
CA LEU A 287 26.58 133.09 58.65
C LEU A 287 27.93 133.76 58.91
N GLY A 288 28.18 134.09 60.17
CA GLY A 288 29.42 134.71 60.65
C GLY A 288 29.42 136.24 60.53
N LYS A 289 30.07 136.88 61.51
CA LYS A 289 30.22 138.34 61.58
C LYS A 289 30.93 138.91 60.34
N ASP A 290 32.03 138.28 59.93
CA ASP A 290 32.77 138.66 58.72
C ASP A 290 31.94 138.50 57.44
N GLY A 291 31.11 137.45 57.36
CA GLY A 291 30.21 137.22 56.23
C GLY A 291 29.15 138.30 56.10
N ILE A 292 28.59 138.73 57.24
CA ILE A 292 27.64 139.84 57.31
C ILE A 292 28.30 141.15 56.90
N TYR A 293 29.46 141.50 57.46
CA TYR A 293 30.15 142.74 57.13
C TYR A 293 30.67 142.78 55.69
N SER A 294 31.13 141.64 55.18
CA SER A 294 31.48 141.50 53.76
C SER A 294 30.26 141.68 52.86
N LEU A 295 29.08 141.16 53.25
CA LEU A 295 27.86 141.37 52.48
C LEU A 295 27.42 142.83 52.53
N ILE A 296 27.45 143.49 53.70
CA ILE A 296 27.12 144.92 53.84
C ILE A 296 28.05 145.76 52.96
N THR A 297 29.35 145.51 53.01
CA THR A 297 30.35 146.20 52.18
C THR A 297 30.10 145.95 50.69
N SER A 298 29.73 144.72 50.31
CA SER A 298 29.37 144.37 48.94
C SER A 298 28.05 145.01 48.49
N MET A 299 27.07 145.12 49.39
CA MET A 299 25.83 145.85 49.14
C MET A 299 26.15 147.31 48.88
N MET A 300 26.93 147.95 49.74
CA MET A 300 27.38 149.33 49.56
C MET A 300 28.09 149.53 48.22
N LYS A 301 29.14 148.77 47.91
CA LYS A 301 29.89 148.94 46.63
C LYS A 301 29.03 148.79 45.38
N ARG A 302 27.90 148.10 45.48
CA ARG A 302 26.96 147.90 44.37
C ARG A 302 25.80 148.90 44.39
N THR A 303 25.63 149.70 45.44
CA THR A 303 24.57 150.70 45.54
C THR A 303 24.65 151.67 44.37
N GLU A 304 23.54 151.85 43.66
CA GLU A 304 23.46 152.81 42.56
C GLU A 304 22.73 154.11 42.97
N GLN A 305 21.77 154.02 43.92
CA GLN A 305 20.89 155.12 44.29
C GLN A 305 20.95 155.46 45.77
N SER A 306 20.66 154.49 46.64
CA SER A 306 20.61 154.73 48.09
C SER A 306 21.01 153.51 48.90
N PHE A 307 21.77 153.77 49.96
CA PHE A 307 22.13 152.79 50.95
C PHE A 307 21.70 153.27 52.32
N THR A 308 20.91 152.46 53.02
CA THR A 308 20.49 152.75 54.39
C THR A 308 21.05 151.69 55.31
N LEU A 309 21.82 152.11 56.31
CA LEU A 309 22.28 151.25 57.39
C LEU A 309 21.62 151.69 58.68
N LEU A 310 20.84 150.80 59.27
CA LEU A 310 20.29 150.95 60.60
C LEU A 310 21.08 150.02 61.52
N ALA A 311 21.75 150.56 62.53
CA ALA A 311 22.54 149.73 63.45
C ALA A 311 22.52 150.32 64.87
N SER A 312 22.52 149.45 65.88
CA SER A 312 22.74 149.82 67.29
C SER A 312 24.13 150.42 67.51
N GLU A 313 25.13 149.82 66.87
CA GLU A 313 26.51 150.31 66.78
C GLU A 313 27.04 150.12 65.36
N VAL A 314 27.85 151.06 64.87
CA VAL A 314 28.45 150.97 63.54
C VAL A 314 29.78 150.23 63.65
N PRO A 315 29.93 149.04 63.03
CA PRO A 315 31.18 148.29 63.13
C PRO A 315 32.33 149.04 62.51
N HIS A 316 33.50 148.97 63.14
CA HIS A 316 34.67 149.69 62.65
C HIS A 316 35.05 149.27 61.22
N GLU A 317 34.83 148.00 60.85
CA GLU A 317 35.09 147.45 59.51
C GLU A 317 34.17 148.05 58.43
N VAL A 318 32.98 148.50 58.81
CA VAL A 318 32.02 149.15 57.91
C VAL A 318 32.31 150.66 57.80
N ILE A 319 32.87 151.28 58.84
CA ILE A 319 33.21 152.71 58.86
C ILE A 319 34.16 153.09 57.72
N ASP A 320 35.21 152.31 57.48
CA ASP A 320 36.16 152.60 56.39
C ASP A 320 35.49 152.56 55.02
N SER A 321 34.59 151.59 54.81
CA SER A 321 33.82 151.48 53.58
C SER A 321 32.80 152.62 53.43
N LEU A 322 32.29 153.16 54.54
CA LEU A 322 31.40 154.32 54.53
C LEU A 322 32.17 155.60 54.16
N LYS A 323 33.43 155.75 54.60
CA LYS A 323 34.29 156.89 54.24
C LYS A 323 34.62 156.93 52.75
N GLU A 324 34.85 155.78 52.13
CA GLU A 324 35.17 155.67 50.70
C GLU A 324 33.95 155.83 49.78
N PHE A 325 32.73 155.84 50.33
CA PHE A 325 31.52 155.83 49.52
C PHE A 325 31.23 157.20 48.88
N GLN A 326 31.32 157.28 47.55
CA GLN A 326 31.10 158.52 46.79
C GLN A 326 29.87 158.51 45.85
N GLN A 327 29.08 157.43 45.81
CA GLN A 327 28.00 157.25 44.81
C GLN A 327 26.61 157.03 45.41
N GLY A 328 25.73 158.03 45.32
CA GLY A 328 24.36 157.94 45.84
C GLY A 328 24.22 158.46 47.26
N VAL A 329 23.04 158.29 47.86
CA VAL A 329 22.74 158.82 49.20
C VAL A 329 22.95 157.72 50.23
N VAL A 330 23.83 157.96 51.22
CA VAL A 330 23.97 157.11 52.40
C VAL A 330 23.19 157.70 53.55
N GLU A 331 22.31 156.91 54.11
CA GLU A 331 21.55 157.24 55.30
C GLU A 331 21.97 156.29 56.43
N LEU A 332 22.59 156.85 57.46
CA LEU A 332 23.01 156.11 58.65
C LEU A 332 22.06 156.44 59.79
N VAL A 333 21.35 155.42 60.28
CA VAL A 333 20.39 155.55 61.37
C VAL A 333 20.95 154.83 62.59
N VAL A 334 21.32 155.59 63.61
CA VAL A 334 21.95 155.09 64.85
C VAL A 334 21.27 155.69 66.09
N PRO A 335 21.40 155.10 67.28
CA PRO A 335 20.90 155.70 68.53
C PRO A 335 21.50 157.09 68.79
N GLU A 336 20.76 157.93 69.52
CA GLU A 336 21.21 159.28 69.87
C GLU A 336 22.39 159.20 70.85
N GLY A 337 23.49 159.90 70.56
CA GLY A 337 24.73 159.84 71.35
C GLY A 337 25.73 158.75 70.94
N THR A 338 25.43 157.92 69.92
CA THR A 338 26.40 156.95 69.38
C THR A 338 27.61 157.67 68.79
N ASP A 339 28.80 157.30 69.25
CA ASP A 339 30.07 157.81 68.71
C ASP A 339 30.29 157.23 67.31
N VAL A 340 30.10 158.08 66.30
CA VAL A 340 30.36 157.77 64.88
C VAL A 340 31.73 158.28 64.42
N GLY A 341 32.60 158.70 65.35
CA GLY A 341 33.99 159.09 65.10
C GLY A 341 34.17 160.21 64.08
N GLU A 342 35.29 160.18 63.35
CA GLU A 342 35.70 161.17 62.34
C GLU A 342 34.81 161.24 61.08
N LEU A 343 33.61 160.65 61.09
CA LEU A 343 32.68 160.71 59.95
C LEU A 343 31.97 162.09 59.80
N ALA A 344 32.23 163.06 60.69
CA ALA A 344 31.51 164.34 60.75
C ALA A 344 31.65 165.26 59.52
N ASP A 345 32.68 165.07 58.68
CA ASP A 345 32.98 165.95 57.52
C ASP A 345 32.60 165.35 56.15
N SER A 346 31.85 164.24 56.10
CA SER A 346 31.47 163.57 54.83
C SER A 346 29.97 163.70 54.48
N ALA A 347 29.66 163.62 53.18
CA ALA A 347 28.36 163.95 52.57
C ALA A 347 27.26 162.88 52.76
N TRP A 348 27.02 162.42 53.99
CA TRP A 348 25.97 161.45 54.34
C TRP A 348 24.96 162.07 55.32
N VAL A 349 23.78 161.44 55.42
CA VAL A 349 22.69 161.91 56.29
C VAL A 349 22.65 161.02 57.53
N GLN A 350 23.04 161.57 58.68
CA GLN A 350 22.84 160.92 59.97
C GLN A 350 21.43 161.21 60.49
N LYS A 351 20.70 160.16 60.89
CA LYS A 351 19.46 160.30 61.65
C LYS A 351 19.56 159.56 62.96
N SER A 352 19.15 160.20 64.06
CA SER A 352 19.06 159.54 65.35
C SER A 352 17.72 158.81 65.48
N LYS A 353 17.74 157.58 65.98
CA LYS A 353 16.52 156.84 66.35
C LYS A 353 16.80 155.90 67.52
N GLU A 354 16.11 156.11 68.64
CA GLU A 354 16.18 155.19 69.78
C GLU A 354 15.52 153.83 69.45
N GLY A 355 16.02 152.77 70.10
CA GLY A 355 15.43 151.42 70.05
C GLY A 355 15.79 150.58 68.82
N ILE A 356 16.93 150.84 68.17
CA ILE A 356 17.44 149.96 67.10
C ILE A 356 18.05 148.72 67.75
N ASN A 357 17.38 147.57 67.59
CA ASN A 357 17.89 146.26 68.02
C ASN A 357 18.37 145.48 66.79
N GLY A 358 19.67 145.54 66.52
CA GLY A 358 20.33 144.78 65.47
C GLY A 358 20.81 145.66 64.32
N MET A 359 21.07 145.02 63.18
CA MET A 359 21.58 145.66 61.98
C MET A 359 20.73 145.34 60.77
N ILE A 360 20.30 146.39 60.08
CA ILE A 360 19.55 146.28 58.83
C ILE A 360 20.30 147.10 57.78
N ALA A 361 20.70 146.44 56.70
CA ALA A 361 21.25 147.09 55.53
C ALA A 361 20.26 146.99 54.37
N ILE A 362 19.90 148.13 53.82
CA ILE A 362 18.98 148.25 52.68
C ILE A 362 19.73 148.90 51.54
N ARG A 363 19.72 148.25 50.38
CA ARG A 363 20.29 148.79 49.15
C ARG A 363 19.20 148.97 48.11
N ASP A 364 19.09 150.19 47.57
CA ASP A 364 18.26 150.56 46.42
C ASP A 364 16.80 150.03 46.51
N SER A 365 16.29 149.84 47.73
CA SER A 365 15.02 149.16 48.04
C SER A 365 14.84 147.77 47.38
N SER A 366 15.92 147.13 46.95
CA SER A 366 15.88 145.88 46.16
C SER A 366 16.63 144.71 46.80
N GLU A 367 17.50 145.02 47.76
CA GLU A 367 18.21 144.04 48.58
C GLU A 367 18.16 144.48 50.04
N VAL A 368 17.73 143.58 50.91
CA VAL A 368 17.68 143.83 52.35
C VAL A 368 18.35 142.70 53.10
N LEU A 369 19.30 143.09 53.93
CA LEU A 369 19.90 142.23 54.92
C LEU A 369 19.34 142.60 56.29
N ILE A 370 18.81 141.61 56.99
CA ILE A 370 18.35 141.75 58.37
C ILE A 370 19.24 140.87 59.25
N VAL A 371 19.82 141.48 60.28
CA VAL A 371 20.64 140.84 61.29
C VAL A 371 20.08 141.24 62.66
N PRO A 372 19.32 140.37 63.34
CA PRO A 372 18.76 140.71 64.65
C PRO A 372 19.86 140.80 65.74
N ASP A 373 19.72 141.73 66.70
CA ASP A 373 20.57 141.81 67.90
C ASP A 373 20.17 140.76 68.95
N GLY A 374 21.17 140.09 69.53
CA GLY A 374 21.12 139.47 70.86
C GLY A 374 20.25 138.22 71.08
N GLU A 375 20.75 137.32 71.93
CA GLU A 375 20.04 136.27 72.70
C GLU A 375 19.61 134.95 72.02
N THR A 376 19.80 134.76 70.70
CA THR A 376 19.82 133.39 70.10
C THR A 376 21.17 133.01 69.48
N GLN A 377 22.22 133.77 69.82
CA GLN A 377 23.61 133.58 69.39
C GLN A 377 24.36 132.57 70.29
N GLU A 378 23.91 131.32 70.28
CA GLU A 378 24.44 130.24 71.14
C GLU A 378 25.91 129.84 70.90
N ASP A 379 26.64 130.45 69.96
CA ASP A 379 28.08 130.16 69.73
C ASP A 379 28.87 131.38 69.18
N GLY A 380 28.40 132.62 69.40
CA GLY A 380 29.07 133.82 68.87
C GLY A 380 28.97 134.01 67.35
N ASP A 381 28.27 133.12 66.64
CA ASP A 381 28.07 133.18 65.19
C ASP A 381 26.85 134.04 64.83
N TRP A 382 27.12 135.22 64.26
CA TRP A 382 26.07 136.09 63.74
C TRP A 382 25.37 135.46 62.54
N ARG A 383 24.03 135.53 62.48
CA ARG A 383 23.24 135.03 61.34
C ARG A 383 22.36 136.13 60.77
N GLY A 384 22.58 136.43 59.49
CA GLY A 384 21.77 137.37 58.73
C GLY A 384 20.94 136.66 57.67
N VAL A 385 19.78 137.21 57.32
CA VAL A 385 19.02 136.76 56.15
C VAL A 385 18.99 137.89 55.13
N SER A 386 19.47 137.60 53.93
CA SER A 386 19.43 138.52 52.80
C SER A 386 18.31 138.14 51.82
N PHE A 387 17.51 139.14 51.49
CA PHE A 387 16.43 139.07 50.52
C PHE A 387 16.84 139.87 49.29
N ILE A 388 16.84 139.22 48.13
CA ILE A 388 17.15 139.89 46.86
C ILE A 388 15.92 139.80 45.96
N SER A 389 15.35 140.95 45.62
CA SER A 389 14.31 141.04 44.60
C SER A 389 14.92 140.94 43.20
N LYS A 390 14.16 140.39 42.25
CA LYS A 390 14.57 140.40 40.84
C LYS A 390 14.50 141.84 40.32
N LYS A 391 15.60 142.27 39.68
CA LYS A 391 15.85 143.59 39.07
C LYS A 391 14.56 144.31 38.60
N GLY A 392 14.24 145.47 39.20
CA GLY A 392 13.12 146.34 38.82
C GLY A 392 11.84 146.21 39.64
N LEU A 393 11.79 145.36 40.66
CA LEU A 393 10.68 145.28 41.61
C LEU A 393 11.17 145.68 43.02
N PRO A 394 10.72 146.81 43.60
CA PRO A 394 11.11 147.17 44.96
C PRO A 394 10.57 146.12 45.95
N LEU A 395 11.38 145.72 46.91
CA LEU A 395 10.94 144.91 48.04
C LEU A 395 9.94 145.75 48.83
N LYS A 396 8.65 145.38 48.76
CA LYS A 396 7.61 145.95 49.62
C LYS A 396 7.74 145.28 50.98
N PHE A 397 8.30 146.00 51.95
CA PHE A 397 8.28 145.64 53.36
C PHE A 397 7.07 146.25 54.06
#